data_AF-A0A7D9NJQ1-F1
#
_entry.id   AF-A0A7D9NJQ1-F1
#
_cell.length_a   1.000
_cell.length_b   1.000
_cell.length_c   1.000
_cell.angle_alpha   90.00
_cell.angle_beta   90.00
_cell.angle_gamma   90.00
#
_symmetry.space_group_name_H-M   'P 1'
#
loop_
_entity.id
_entity.type
_entity.pdbx_description
1 polymer ?
#
loop_
_entity_poly.entity_id
_entity_poly.type
_entity_poly.pdbx_seq_one_letter_code
_entity_poly.pdbx_strand_id
1 'polypeptide(L)'
;MKPILLLNLLLHLLWFCNGQSCSEQQEAIKVLRQVQKLLTEHETSYLRGLRALHQRLTQLKDQLLKGETKENCPRLKTPRHGRILGGKLKVGHELHFLCDHGYRLVGSETRTCQKNQTWSGEPALCTGELASVTNTSFLQPAKCSSFQGTQHCTCEPGYLIQPGALCQDVDECSMFQRNAEAKICVHECINTAGSYYCICPEGYVLDPHLNTCQDTDECSSEQNSCPGGSLCVNLYGGFTCVQPECPKPKQNTSYVKTSVQQCEKSPCLMGSKSCLEAPHSISFHYIALQSQLPAPRVLFTMSAPRSLGDSQRFTITRGKGRGLDVRQAGRHRWELVLNKTVSGPAEIQVDVEMAETSSQSFPGKHIFSVTIYVSKYSF
;
A
#
# COMPACT_ATOMS: atom_id res chain seq x y z
N MET A 1 12.31 -17.69 -35.79
CA MET A 1 12.10 -19.08 -36.29
C MET A 1 12.66 -19.34 -37.71
N LYS A 2 13.15 -18.34 -38.47
CA LYS A 2 13.69 -18.54 -39.83
C LYS A 2 15.13 -19.08 -40.00
N PRO A 3 16.07 -19.05 -39.01
CA PRO A 3 17.46 -19.47 -39.29
C PRO A 3 17.69 -20.99 -39.26
N ILE A 4 16.80 -21.77 -38.63
CA ILE A 4 16.97 -23.23 -38.48
C ILE A 4 16.56 -23.97 -39.77
N LEU A 5 15.57 -23.46 -40.51
CA LEU A 5 15.12 -24.02 -41.78
C LEU A 5 16.16 -23.85 -42.91
N LEU A 6 16.91 -22.75 -42.91
CA LEU A 6 18.00 -22.49 -43.87
C LEU A 6 19.22 -23.39 -43.62
N LEU A 7 19.53 -23.69 -42.35
CA LEU A 7 20.64 -24.58 -42.00
C LEU A 7 20.36 -26.03 -42.45
N ASN A 8 19.12 -26.49 -42.32
CA ASN A 8 18.70 -27.81 -42.80
C ASN A 8 18.71 -27.94 -44.33
N LEU A 9 18.39 -26.86 -45.06
CA LEU A 9 18.47 -26.85 -46.53
C LEU A 9 19.92 -26.89 -47.02
N LEU A 10 20.83 -26.21 -46.32
CA LEU A 10 22.28 -26.21 -46.61
C LEU A 10 22.93 -27.58 -46.32
N LEU A 11 22.51 -28.28 -45.26
CA LEU A 11 23.01 -29.64 -44.99
C LEU A 11 22.54 -30.66 -46.04
N HIS A 12 21.33 -30.53 -46.58
CA HIS A 12 20.84 -31.43 -47.61
C HIS A 12 21.54 -31.27 -48.96
N LEU A 13 22.03 -30.07 -49.28
CA LEU A 13 22.77 -29.81 -50.53
C LEU A 13 24.23 -30.31 -50.48
N LEU A 14 24.78 -30.56 -49.29
CA LEU A 14 26.15 -31.04 -49.11
C LEU A 14 26.30 -32.58 -49.21
N TRP A 15 25.20 -33.33 -49.31
CA TRP A 15 25.23 -34.81 -49.22
C TRP A 15 25.20 -35.56 -50.55
N PHE A 16 25.07 -34.85 -51.68
CA PHE A 16 25.19 -35.45 -53.01
C PHE A 16 26.21 -34.68 -53.85
N CYS A 17 27.45 -35.16 -53.87
CA CYS A 17 28.45 -34.67 -54.82
C CYS A 17 29.21 -35.85 -55.42
N ASN A 18 28.87 -36.20 -56.67
CA ASN A 18 29.64 -37.10 -57.51
C ASN A 18 30.11 -36.32 -58.75
N GLY A 19 31.41 -36.04 -58.80
CA GLY A 19 32.21 -35.81 -60.01
C GLY A 19 32.03 -34.55 -60.86
N GLN A 20 30.81 -34.17 -61.27
CA GLN A 20 30.63 -33.21 -62.39
C GLN A 20 29.64 -32.06 -62.18
N SER A 21 28.79 -32.04 -61.15
CA SER A 21 27.81 -30.96 -60.91
C SER A 21 28.24 -29.87 -59.91
N CYS A 22 29.50 -29.88 -59.46
CA CYS A 22 29.94 -29.04 -58.34
C CYS A 22 30.18 -27.55 -58.73
N SER A 23 30.41 -27.25 -60.01
CA SER A 23 30.70 -25.89 -60.47
C SER A 23 29.48 -24.96 -60.42
N GLU A 24 28.31 -25.44 -60.87
CA GLU A 24 27.08 -24.64 -60.89
C GLU A 24 26.49 -24.45 -59.48
N GLN A 25 26.66 -25.44 -58.60
CA GLN A 25 26.26 -25.34 -57.19
C GLN A 25 27.08 -24.30 -56.41
N GLN A 26 28.37 -24.14 -56.72
CA GLN A 26 29.21 -23.12 -56.07
C GLN A 26 28.78 -21.69 -56.46
N GLU A 27 28.38 -21.46 -57.71
CA GLU A 27 27.84 -20.16 -58.13
C GLU A 27 26.45 -19.90 -57.52
N ALA A 28 25.58 -20.91 -57.42
CA ALA A 28 24.30 -20.78 -56.74
C ALA A 28 24.46 -20.41 -55.24
N ILE A 29 25.46 -20.99 -54.57
CA ILE A 29 25.78 -20.66 -53.17
C ILE A 29 26.32 -19.22 -53.04
N LYS A 30 27.13 -18.74 -54.00
CA LYS A 30 27.59 -17.34 -54.01
C LYS A 30 26.43 -16.36 -54.16
N VAL A 31 25.50 -16.63 -55.08
CA VAL A 31 24.31 -15.80 -55.29
C VAL A 31 23.41 -15.81 -54.05
N LEU A 32 23.18 -16.97 -53.42
CA LEU A 32 22.40 -17.07 -52.18
C LEU A 32 23.03 -16.27 -51.03
N ARG A 33 24.35 -16.30 -50.88
CA ARG A 33 25.07 -15.48 -49.88
C ARG A 33 24.92 -13.98 -50.17
N GLN A 34 24.97 -13.57 -51.43
CA GLN A 34 24.77 -12.19 -51.85
C GLN A 34 23.36 -11.70 -51.51
N VAL A 35 22.34 -12.50 -51.83
CA VAL A 35 20.92 -12.21 -51.52
C VAL A 35 20.69 -12.16 -50.01
N GLN A 36 21.29 -13.08 -49.26
CA GLN A 36 21.17 -13.10 -47.79
C GLN A 36 21.82 -11.88 -47.14
N LYS A 37 22.95 -11.38 -47.69
CA LYS A 37 23.59 -10.14 -47.24
C LYS A 37 22.72 -8.91 -47.52
N LEU A 38 22.10 -8.83 -48.69
CA LEU A 38 21.19 -7.72 -49.03
C LEU A 38 19.93 -7.73 -48.14
N LEU A 39 19.38 -8.91 -47.84
CA LEU A 39 18.23 -9.05 -46.94
C LEU A 39 18.55 -8.62 -45.52
N THR A 40 19.74 -8.97 -44.99
CA THR A 40 20.15 -8.55 -43.63
C THR A 40 20.47 -7.05 -43.56
N GLU A 41 21.06 -6.47 -44.61
CA GLU A 41 21.27 -5.03 -44.70
C GLU A 41 19.94 -4.25 -44.76
N HIS A 42 18.95 -4.76 -45.50
CA HIS A 42 17.61 -4.16 -45.54
C HIS A 42 16.88 -4.29 -44.20
N GLU A 43 16.95 -5.45 -43.53
CA GLU A 43 16.33 -5.67 -42.21
C GLU A 43 16.97 -4.79 -41.12
N THR A 44 18.30 -4.61 -41.15
CA THR A 44 18.99 -3.68 -40.23
C THR A 44 18.70 -2.21 -40.53
N SER A 45 18.45 -1.84 -41.78
CA SER A 45 18.00 -0.50 -42.17
C SER A 45 16.57 -0.23 -41.68
N TYR A 46 15.66 -1.19 -41.90
CA TYR A 46 14.27 -1.11 -41.43
C TYR A 46 14.18 -1.03 -39.89
N LEU A 47 14.94 -1.86 -39.17
CA LEU A 47 15.00 -1.83 -37.71
C LEU A 47 15.60 -0.53 -37.17
N ARG A 48 16.58 0.07 -37.87
CA ARG A 48 17.10 1.41 -37.54
C ARG A 48 16.02 2.48 -37.73
N GLY A 49 15.26 2.43 -38.82
CA GLY A 49 14.13 3.31 -39.06
C GLY A 49 13.05 3.20 -37.99
N LEU A 50 12.70 1.97 -37.58
CA LEU A 50 11.69 1.73 -36.54
C LEU A 50 12.14 2.25 -35.17
N ARG A 51 13.42 2.09 -34.81
CA ARG A 51 13.97 2.65 -33.56
C ARG A 51 13.99 4.18 -33.57
N ALA A 52 14.34 4.79 -34.70
CA ALA A 52 14.29 6.25 -34.86
C ALA A 52 12.86 6.79 -34.73
N LEU A 53 11.88 6.09 -35.32
CA LEU A 53 10.46 6.42 -35.18
C LEU A 53 9.98 6.27 -33.73
N HIS A 54 10.37 5.19 -33.05
CA HIS A 54 10.04 4.94 -31.64
C HIS A 54 10.64 6.01 -30.72
N GLN A 55 11.89 6.43 -30.95
CA GLN A 55 12.52 7.53 -30.23
C GLN A 55 11.79 8.86 -30.46
N ARG A 56 11.35 9.13 -31.70
CA ARG A 56 10.59 10.35 -32.01
C ARG A 56 9.20 10.34 -31.40
N LEU A 57 8.52 9.18 -31.37
CA LEU A 57 7.25 8.97 -30.68
C LEU A 57 7.37 9.10 -29.17
N THR A 58 8.44 8.60 -28.55
CA THR A 58 8.70 8.77 -27.11
C THR A 58 9.04 10.23 -26.78
N GLN A 59 9.80 10.92 -27.63
CA GLN A 59 10.08 12.34 -27.47
C GLN A 59 8.81 13.20 -27.62
N LEU A 60 7.93 12.89 -28.58
CA LEU A 60 6.61 13.52 -28.72
C LEU A 60 5.69 13.20 -27.53
N LYS A 61 5.72 11.96 -27.02
CA LYS A 61 4.98 11.57 -25.82
C LYS A 61 5.46 12.33 -24.58
N ASP A 62 6.75 12.51 -24.39
CA ASP A 62 7.31 13.32 -23.30
C ASP A 62 7.04 14.82 -23.46
N GLN A 63 6.93 15.30 -24.69
CA GLN A 63 6.51 16.68 -24.97
C GLN A 63 5.02 16.91 -24.71
N LEU A 64 4.16 15.93 -25.02
CA LEU A 64 2.73 15.97 -24.72
C LEU A 64 2.45 15.79 -23.21
N LEU A 65 3.22 14.95 -22.51
CA LEU A 65 3.10 14.74 -21.06
C LEU A 65 3.64 15.91 -20.21
N LYS A 66 4.43 16.82 -20.80
CA LYS A 66 4.83 18.08 -20.14
C LYS A 66 3.73 19.16 -20.19
N GLY A 67 2.59 18.90 -20.85
CA GLY A 67 1.56 19.88 -21.18
C GLY A 67 0.19 19.76 -20.48
N GLU A 68 -0.05 18.78 -19.60
CA GLU A 68 -1.33 18.56 -18.89
C GLU A 68 -1.01 17.88 -17.55
N THR A 69 -1.40 18.27 -16.33
CA THR A 69 -2.32 19.24 -15.72
C THR A 69 -1.78 19.47 -14.28
N LYS A 70 -1.28 20.67 -13.94
CA LYS A 70 -0.97 21.01 -12.53
C LYS A 70 -2.14 21.82 -11.94
N GLU A 71 -3.15 21.12 -11.43
CA GLU A 71 -4.30 21.79 -10.76
C GLU A 71 -4.06 22.04 -9.26
N ASN A 72 -2.93 21.58 -8.72
CA ASN A 72 -2.67 21.59 -7.28
C ASN A 72 -1.46 22.47 -6.91
N CYS A 73 -1.60 23.24 -5.85
CA CYS A 73 -0.51 23.90 -5.14
C CYS A 73 0.42 22.88 -4.43
N PRO A 74 1.69 23.24 -4.18
CA PRO A 74 2.63 22.37 -3.47
C PRO A 74 2.17 22.09 -2.02
N ARG A 75 2.40 20.87 -1.51
CA ARG A 75 2.08 20.50 -0.11
C ARG A 75 2.94 21.32 0.85
N LEU A 76 2.31 22.07 1.74
CA LEU A 76 3.00 22.86 2.76
C LEU A 76 3.45 21.96 3.91
N LYS A 77 4.61 22.30 4.49
CA LYS A 77 5.08 21.66 5.73
C LYS A 77 4.31 22.25 6.90
N THR A 78 3.91 21.39 7.83
CA THR A 78 3.29 21.82 9.08
C THR A 78 4.27 22.68 9.89
N PRO A 79 3.82 23.82 10.45
CA PRO A 79 4.65 24.62 11.34
C PRO A 79 5.01 23.80 12.60
N ARG A 80 6.22 24.00 13.14
CA ARG A 80 6.61 23.39 14.42
C ARG A 80 5.72 23.96 15.53
N HIS A 81 5.19 23.10 16.40
CA HIS A 81 4.20 23.47 17.43
C HIS A 81 2.90 24.06 16.83
N GLY A 82 2.48 23.55 15.69
CA GLY A 82 1.23 23.93 15.05
C GLY A 82 0.70 22.88 14.07
N ARG A 83 -0.51 23.13 13.59
CA ARG A 83 -1.37 22.23 12.82
C ARG A 83 -1.88 22.96 11.60
N ILE A 84 -2.15 22.21 10.54
CA ILE A 84 -2.85 22.71 9.36
C ILE A 84 -4.21 22.02 9.31
N LEU A 85 -5.29 22.80 9.30
CA LEU A 85 -6.63 22.33 9.02
C LEU A 85 -6.96 22.58 7.54
N GLY A 86 -7.59 21.57 6.92
CA GLY A 86 -7.83 21.52 5.48
C GLY A 86 -6.84 20.60 4.78
N GLY A 87 -7.32 19.88 3.75
CA GLY A 87 -6.55 18.81 3.09
C GLY A 87 -6.45 18.93 1.57
N LYS A 88 -7.07 19.96 0.98
CA LYS A 88 -7.18 20.10 -0.48
C LYS A 88 -6.15 21.08 -1.00
N LEU A 89 -5.33 20.63 -1.94
CA LEU A 89 -4.29 21.43 -2.59
C LEU A 89 -4.78 22.11 -3.88
N LYS A 90 -6.07 22.01 -4.24
CA LYS A 90 -6.63 22.56 -5.48
C LYS A 90 -6.78 24.08 -5.43
N VAL A 91 -6.65 24.73 -6.58
CA VAL A 91 -6.88 26.19 -6.74
C VAL A 91 -8.22 26.61 -6.13
N GLY A 92 -8.21 27.65 -5.30
CA GLY A 92 -9.37 28.19 -4.59
C GLY A 92 -9.63 27.61 -3.20
N HIS A 93 -8.92 26.54 -2.80
CA HIS A 93 -9.06 25.98 -1.44
C HIS A 93 -8.20 26.69 -0.42
N GLU A 94 -8.71 26.78 0.81
CA GLU A 94 -8.07 27.43 1.94
C GLU A 94 -7.56 26.41 2.95
N LEU A 95 -6.41 26.72 3.52
CA LEU A 95 -5.80 26.01 4.65
C LEU A 95 -5.76 26.97 5.84
N HIS A 96 -6.12 26.47 7.01
CA HIS A 96 -6.05 27.22 8.26
C HIS A 96 -4.89 26.69 9.11
N PHE A 97 -4.14 27.58 9.72
CA PHE A 97 -3.02 27.27 10.57
C PHE A 97 -3.42 27.52 12.01
N LEU A 98 -3.20 26.54 12.87
CA LEU A 98 -3.45 26.64 14.31
C LEU A 98 -2.14 26.38 15.03
N CYS A 99 -1.83 27.17 16.04
CA CYS A 99 -0.70 26.89 16.92
C CYS A 99 -1.16 26.10 18.15
N ASP A 100 -0.26 25.30 18.69
CA ASP A 100 -0.49 24.60 19.94
C ASP A 100 -0.54 25.60 21.12
N HIS A 101 -1.08 25.16 22.26
CA HIS A 101 -1.23 26.02 23.43
C HIS A 101 0.12 26.62 23.88
N GLY A 102 0.15 27.93 24.16
CA GLY A 102 1.39 28.66 24.50
C GLY A 102 2.18 29.20 23.31
N TYR A 103 1.76 28.92 22.07
CA TYR A 103 2.38 29.45 20.86
C TYR A 103 1.44 30.42 20.13
N ARG A 104 1.99 31.57 19.71
CA ARG A 104 1.26 32.55 18.90
C ARG A 104 1.59 32.33 17.43
N LEU A 105 0.56 32.39 16.59
CA LEU A 105 0.75 32.34 15.15
C LEU A 105 1.35 33.67 14.64
N VAL A 106 2.48 33.57 13.95
CA VAL A 106 3.12 34.67 13.22
C VAL A 106 3.11 34.32 11.74
N GLY A 107 2.58 35.23 10.92
CA GLY A 107 2.32 34.99 9.50
C GLY A 107 0.82 34.87 9.22
N SER A 108 0.45 34.23 8.11
CA SER A 108 -0.96 34.13 7.71
C SER A 108 -1.67 32.96 8.38
N GLU A 109 -2.73 33.24 9.13
CA GLU A 109 -3.62 32.25 9.74
C GLU A 109 -4.31 31.39 8.68
N THR A 110 -4.58 31.95 7.51
CA THR A 110 -5.19 31.25 6.38
C THR A 110 -4.37 31.44 5.11
N ARG A 111 -4.29 30.39 4.28
CA ARG A 111 -3.64 30.45 2.96
C ARG A 111 -4.54 29.80 1.92
N THR A 112 -4.72 30.48 0.81
CA THR A 112 -5.55 30.05 -0.31
C THR A 112 -4.67 29.67 -1.48
N CYS A 113 -4.94 28.53 -2.12
CA CYS A 113 -4.23 28.12 -3.32
C CYS A 113 -4.65 29.00 -4.51
N GLN A 114 -3.71 29.76 -5.08
CA GLN A 114 -3.98 30.71 -6.16
C GLN A 114 -3.92 30.04 -7.54
N LYS A 115 -4.51 30.71 -8.56
CA LYS A 115 -4.49 30.27 -9.97
C LYS A 115 -3.06 30.12 -10.54
N ASN A 116 -2.08 30.79 -9.96
CA ASN A 116 -0.66 30.68 -10.31
C ASN A 116 0.06 29.49 -9.60
N GLN A 117 -0.69 28.61 -8.92
CA GLN A 117 -0.18 27.45 -8.17
C GLN A 117 0.76 27.80 -7.00
N THR A 118 0.62 29.02 -6.46
CA THR A 118 1.30 29.42 -5.23
C THR A 118 0.27 29.65 -4.12
N TRP A 119 0.72 29.55 -2.88
CA TRP A 119 -0.11 29.84 -1.72
C TRP A 119 -0.08 31.33 -1.42
N SER A 120 -1.26 31.93 -1.24
CA SER A 120 -1.37 33.30 -0.74
C SER A 120 -0.78 33.42 0.66
N GLY A 121 -0.48 34.65 1.07
CA GLY A 121 -0.04 34.96 2.43
C GLY A 121 1.42 34.60 2.75
N GLU A 122 1.81 34.91 3.97
CA GLU A 122 3.16 34.70 4.51
C GLU A 122 3.27 33.32 5.18
N PRO A 123 4.48 32.73 5.27
CA PRO A 123 4.69 31.48 5.98
C PRO A 123 4.21 31.55 7.43
N ALA A 124 3.30 30.65 7.83
CA ALA A 124 2.86 30.53 9.21
C ALA A 124 3.96 29.89 10.07
N LEU A 125 4.38 30.60 11.11
CA LEU A 125 5.32 30.14 12.12
C LEU A 125 4.67 30.26 13.50
N CYS A 126 4.64 29.17 14.24
CA CYS A 126 4.20 29.21 15.63
C CYS A 126 5.40 29.61 16.49
N THR A 127 5.45 30.89 16.87
CA THR A 127 6.45 31.40 17.80
C THR A 127 5.85 31.40 19.19
N GLY A 128 6.49 30.73 20.13
CA GLY A 128 6.23 31.03 21.53
C GLY A 128 6.56 32.50 21.76
N GLU A 129 5.79 33.21 22.57
CA GLU A 129 6.30 34.44 23.15
C GLU A 129 7.53 34.05 23.97
N LEU A 130 8.71 34.25 23.35
CA LEU A 130 9.97 34.26 24.07
C LEU A 130 9.93 35.46 25.01
N ALA A 131 9.35 35.29 26.18
CA ALA A 131 10.05 35.74 27.37
C ALA A 131 11.37 34.95 27.40
N SER A 132 12.43 35.60 26.91
CA SER A 132 13.84 35.31 27.13
C SER A 132 14.17 33.89 27.60
N VAL A 133 14.58 33.04 26.66
CA VAL A 133 15.24 31.77 26.98
C VAL A 133 16.61 32.07 27.60
N THR A 134 16.65 32.29 28.90
CA THR A 134 17.56 31.50 29.72
C THR A 134 16.88 30.16 29.98
N ASN A 135 17.67 29.13 30.18
CA ASN A 135 17.26 27.72 30.29
C ASN A 135 16.42 27.44 31.56
N THR A 136 15.24 28.06 31.69
CA THR A 136 14.41 28.09 32.92
C THR A 136 12.91 27.85 32.68
N SER A 137 12.48 27.47 31.47
CA SER A 137 11.05 27.27 31.15
C SER A 137 10.44 25.93 31.60
N PHE A 138 10.94 25.37 32.70
CA PHE A 138 10.32 24.27 33.45
C PHE A 138 10.21 24.62 34.95
N LEU A 139 10.54 25.86 35.31
CA LEU A 139 10.52 26.35 36.68
C LEU A 139 9.70 27.63 36.74
N GLN A 140 8.60 27.60 37.46
CA GLN A 140 7.76 28.76 37.73
C GLN A 140 7.67 29.09 39.22
N PRO A 141 7.41 30.34 39.61
CA PRO A 141 7.31 30.69 41.03
C PRO A 141 6.02 30.13 41.66
N ALA A 142 6.13 29.60 42.87
CA ALA A 142 4.96 29.11 43.61
C ALA A 142 4.08 30.26 44.11
N LYS A 143 2.77 30.04 44.12
CA LYS A 143 1.82 30.99 44.70
C LYS A 143 1.76 30.78 46.21
N CYS A 144 2.39 31.68 46.96
CA CYS A 144 2.46 31.61 48.41
C CYS A 144 1.41 32.50 49.08
N SER A 145 0.71 31.96 50.08
CA SER A 145 -0.19 32.72 50.96
C SER A 145 0.20 32.50 52.42
N SER A 146 0.08 33.56 53.23
CA SER A 146 0.36 33.50 54.66
C SER A 146 -0.92 33.17 55.42
N PHE A 147 -0.92 32.06 56.14
CA PHE A 147 -2.03 31.64 56.99
C PHE A 147 -1.53 31.41 58.42
N GLN A 148 -2.09 32.13 59.39
CA GLN A 148 -1.79 32.00 60.83
C GLN A 148 -0.30 31.96 61.20
N GLY A 149 0.54 32.78 60.55
CA GLY A 149 1.99 32.83 60.81
C GLY A 149 2.82 31.78 60.07
N THR A 150 2.19 30.91 59.27
CA THR A 150 2.85 29.94 58.39
C THR A 150 2.74 30.36 56.92
N GLN A 151 3.81 30.15 56.13
CA GLN A 151 3.80 30.36 54.68
C GLN A 151 3.42 29.05 53.98
N HIS A 152 2.30 29.06 53.24
CA HIS A 152 1.85 27.94 52.44
C HIS A 152 1.96 28.30 50.95
N CYS A 153 2.81 27.59 50.23
CA CYS A 153 3.04 27.78 48.80
C CYS A 153 2.44 26.63 48.00
N THR A 154 1.66 26.94 46.97
CA THR A 154 1.07 25.95 46.06
C THR A 154 1.52 26.20 44.62
N CYS A 155 1.68 25.11 43.87
CA CYS A 155 1.99 25.13 42.45
C CYS A 155 0.72 24.92 41.62
N GLU A 156 0.78 25.31 40.34
CA GLU A 156 -0.27 24.95 39.39
C GLU A 156 -0.29 23.43 39.14
N PRO A 157 -1.44 22.86 38.72
CA PRO A 157 -1.50 21.46 38.31
C PRO A 157 -0.43 21.13 37.25
N GLY A 158 0.19 19.95 37.33
CA GLY A 158 1.30 19.57 36.46
C GLY A 158 2.68 20.02 36.94
N TYR A 159 2.78 20.63 38.12
CA TYR A 159 4.06 21.07 38.70
C TYR A 159 4.25 20.57 40.14
N LEU A 160 5.49 20.29 40.52
CA LEU A 160 5.91 19.90 41.85
C LEU A 160 6.69 21.02 42.53
N ILE A 161 6.40 21.23 43.81
CA ILE A 161 7.12 22.22 44.61
C ILE A 161 8.53 21.71 44.95
N GLN A 162 9.53 22.53 44.62
CA GLN A 162 10.93 22.34 44.96
C GLN A 162 11.32 23.24 46.14
N PRO A 163 12.42 22.91 46.87
CA PRO A 163 12.94 23.77 47.92
C PRO A 163 13.20 25.19 47.41
N GLY A 164 12.69 26.21 48.12
CA GLY A 164 12.80 27.62 47.70
C GLY A 164 11.57 28.21 47.02
N ALA A 165 10.38 27.59 47.15
CA ALA A 165 9.13 28.06 46.56
C ALA A 165 9.15 28.17 45.02
N LEU A 166 9.85 27.24 44.38
CA LEU A 166 9.89 27.07 42.94
C LEU A 166 9.04 25.85 42.56
N CYS A 167 8.30 25.96 41.49
CA CYS A 167 7.46 24.92 40.92
C CYS A 167 8.15 24.35 39.69
N GLN A 168 8.59 23.10 39.78
CA GLN A 168 9.19 22.39 38.66
C GLN A 168 8.13 21.61 37.91
N ASP A 169 8.14 21.72 36.59
CA ASP A 169 7.29 20.96 35.69
C ASP A 169 7.45 19.45 35.91
N VAL A 170 6.32 18.75 35.90
CA VAL A 170 6.29 17.30 35.96
C VAL A 170 6.40 16.79 34.53
N ASP A 171 7.56 16.25 34.17
CA ASP A 171 7.69 15.58 32.87
C ASP A 171 6.97 14.22 32.91
N GLU A 172 5.68 14.21 32.58
CA GLU A 172 4.87 12.99 32.57
C GLU A 172 5.39 12.00 31.52
N CYS A 173 5.94 12.47 30.40
CA CYS A 173 6.53 11.60 29.39
C CYS A 173 7.71 10.80 29.97
N SER A 174 8.62 11.44 30.70
CA SER A 174 9.75 10.78 31.35
C SER A 174 9.34 9.91 32.55
N MET A 175 8.26 10.28 33.25
CA MET A 175 7.73 9.48 34.35
C MET A 175 7.13 8.15 33.88
N PHE A 176 6.29 8.19 32.84
CA PHE A 176 5.58 7.01 32.35
C PHE A 176 6.38 6.21 31.30
N GLN A 177 7.46 6.74 30.73
CA GLN A 177 8.39 5.96 29.91
C GLN A 177 9.11 4.85 30.69
N ARG A 178 9.31 5.01 32.01
CA ARG A 178 10.04 4.05 32.84
C ARG A 178 9.20 2.89 33.35
N ASN A 179 7.87 3.01 33.30
CA ASN A 179 6.94 1.97 33.73
C ASN A 179 6.45 1.19 32.50
N ALA A 180 6.95 -0.05 32.33
CA ALA A 180 6.60 -0.91 31.19
C ALA A 180 5.11 -1.31 31.12
N GLU A 181 4.37 -1.11 32.21
CA GLU A 181 2.99 -1.57 32.38
C GLU A 181 1.94 -0.47 32.12
N ALA A 182 2.33 0.81 32.12
CA ALA A 182 1.41 1.94 31.97
C ALA A 182 2.02 3.01 31.06
N LYS A 183 1.84 2.85 29.74
CA LYS A 183 2.27 3.84 28.76
C LYS A 183 1.20 4.93 28.63
N ILE A 184 1.57 6.19 28.89
CA ILE A 184 0.64 7.33 28.88
C ILE A 184 0.14 7.71 27.48
N CYS A 185 0.99 7.53 26.46
CA CYS A 185 0.68 7.71 25.05
C CYS A 185 0.97 6.42 24.29
N VAL A 186 0.05 6.00 23.42
CA VAL A 186 0.24 4.79 22.60
C VAL A 186 1.46 4.89 21.69
N HIS A 187 1.67 6.05 21.06
CA HIS A 187 2.79 6.28 20.15
C HIS A 187 3.86 7.21 20.73
N GLU A 188 3.79 8.51 20.44
CA GLU A 188 4.77 9.53 20.85
C GLU A 188 4.15 10.47 21.89
N CYS A 189 4.95 10.88 22.89
CA CYS A 189 4.56 11.78 23.99
C CYS A 189 5.45 13.01 23.95
N ILE A 190 4.84 14.20 23.98
CA ILE A 190 5.56 15.47 24.06
C ILE A 190 5.21 16.15 25.38
N ASN A 191 6.24 16.40 26.19
CA ASN A 191 6.10 17.13 27.43
C ASN A 191 5.96 18.63 27.15
N THR A 192 5.07 19.30 27.88
CA THR A 192 4.83 20.74 27.81
C THR A 192 4.77 21.31 29.22
N ALA A 193 4.96 22.61 29.38
CA ALA A 193 4.94 23.21 30.71
C ALA A 193 3.53 23.06 31.34
N GLY A 194 3.39 22.21 32.37
CA GLY A 194 2.18 21.92 33.11
C GLY A 194 1.30 20.81 32.55
N SER A 195 1.72 20.17 31.47
CA SER A 195 0.93 19.12 30.81
C SER A 195 1.75 18.34 29.80
N TYR A 196 1.11 17.40 29.12
CA TYR A 196 1.69 16.67 28.00
C TYR A 196 0.64 16.47 26.92
N TYR A 197 1.07 16.15 25.70
CA TYR A 197 0.16 15.69 24.67
C TYR A 197 0.73 14.52 23.87
N CYS A 198 -0.18 13.67 23.38
CA CYS A 198 0.16 12.50 22.58
C CYS A 198 0.06 12.82 21.08
N ILE A 199 0.99 12.26 20.30
CA ILE A 199 1.01 12.36 18.85
C ILE A 199 0.81 10.97 18.23
N CYS A 200 -0.10 10.89 17.26
CA CYS A 200 -0.34 9.71 16.46
C CYS A 200 0.43 9.77 15.13
N PRO A 201 0.83 8.61 14.57
CA PRO A 201 1.48 8.56 13.27
C PRO A 201 0.54 8.99 12.14
N GLU A 202 1.09 9.31 10.96
CA GLU A 202 0.30 9.68 9.77
C GLU A 202 -0.73 8.58 9.45
N GLY A 203 -1.96 8.98 9.09
CA GLY A 203 -3.10 8.08 8.88
C GLY A 203 -3.93 7.80 10.13
N TYR A 204 -3.46 8.21 11.32
CA TYR A 204 -4.16 8.00 12.58
C TYR A 204 -4.57 9.32 13.24
N VAL A 205 -5.67 9.27 13.98
CA VAL A 205 -6.18 10.37 14.81
C VAL A 205 -6.18 9.96 16.27
N LEU A 206 -5.89 10.92 17.16
CA LEU A 206 -5.90 10.68 18.60
C LEU A 206 -7.34 10.55 19.10
N ASP A 207 -7.65 9.43 19.73
CA ASP A 207 -8.90 9.21 20.44
C ASP A 207 -8.94 10.09 21.71
N PRO A 208 -9.92 10.99 21.85
CA PRO A 208 -10.02 11.92 22.99
C PRO A 208 -10.22 11.26 24.35
N HIS A 209 -10.67 10.01 24.40
CA HIS A 209 -11.04 9.31 25.62
C HIS A 209 -9.99 8.30 26.09
N LEU A 210 -9.23 7.73 25.17
CA LEU A 210 -8.37 6.58 25.47
C LEU A 210 -6.87 6.85 25.29
N ASN A 211 -6.47 8.06 24.83
CA ASN A 211 -5.09 8.36 24.39
C ASN A 211 -4.55 7.34 23.37
N THR A 212 -5.45 6.67 22.66
CA THR A 212 -5.14 5.68 21.63
C THR A 212 -5.16 6.33 20.26
N CYS A 213 -4.45 5.73 19.31
CA CYS A 213 -4.47 6.18 17.93
C CYS A 213 -5.46 5.34 17.14
N GLN A 214 -6.51 5.98 16.62
CA GLN A 214 -7.50 5.33 15.77
C GLN A 214 -7.15 5.56 14.30
N ASP A 215 -7.24 4.50 13.51
CA ASP A 215 -7.06 4.57 12.07
C ASP A 215 -8.14 5.42 11.40
N THR A 216 -7.74 6.23 10.42
CA THR A 216 -8.67 7.02 9.62
C THR A 216 -9.11 6.18 8.43
N ASP A 217 -10.39 5.80 8.37
CA ASP A 217 -10.88 5.07 7.20
C ASP A 217 -11.03 6.00 6.00
N GLU A 218 -9.99 6.05 5.17
CA GLU A 218 -10.01 6.91 4.00
C GLU A 218 -11.01 6.42 2.95
N CYS A 219 -11.32 5.12 2.89
CA CYS A 219 -12.25 4.54 1.93
C CYS A 219 -13.72 4.88 2.25
N SER A 220 -14.04 5.16 3.51
CA SER A 220 -15.37 5.64 3.93
C SER A 220 -15.63 7.11 3.57
N SER A 221 -14.61 7.85 3.13
CA SER A 221 -14.76 9.23 2.67
C SER A 221 -15.08 9.27 1.18
N GLU A 222 -16.19 9.91 0.80
CA GLU A 222 -16.60 10.09 -0.61
C GLU A 222 -15.54 10.79 -1.48
N GLN A 223 -14.59 11.49 -0.86
CA GLN A 223 -13.54 12.25 -1.56
C GLN A 223 -12.31 11.41 -1.94
N ASN A 224 -12.13 10.22 -1.39
CA ASN A 224 -10.98 9.33 -1.64
C ASN A 224 -11.38 8.16 -2.55
N SER A 225 -12.08 8.48 -3.64
CA SER A 225 -12.40 7.50 -4.67
C SER A 225 -11.15 7.15 -5.46
N CYS A 226 -10.77 5.86 -5.45
CA CYS A 226 -9.68 5.35 -6.26
C CYS A 226 -9.87 5.67 -7.76
N PRO A 227 -8.82 6.09 -8.47
CA PRO A 227 -8.93 6.46 -9.88
C PRO A 227 -9.34 5.25 -10.73
N GLY A 228 -10.15 5.49 -11.76
CA GLY A 228 -10.51 4.45 -12.75
C GLY A 228 -11.45 3.36 -12.24
N GLY A 229 -12.16 3.59 -11.13
CA GLY A 229 -13.10 2.60 -10.58
C GLY A 229 -12.41 1.40 -9.91
N SER A 230 -11.14 1.55 -9.52
CA SER A 230 -10.43 0.55 -8.70
C SER A 230 -11.06 0.42 -7.32
N LEU A 231 -10.85 -0.73 -6.68
CA LEU A 231 -11.36 -1.02 -5.35
C LEU A 231 -10.50 -0.31 -4.30
N CYS A 232 -11.14 0.46 -3.43
CA CYS A 232 -10.47 1.03 -2.25
C CYS A 232 -10.40 -0.02 -1.14
N VAL A 233 -9.22 -0.23 -0.58
CA VAL A 233 -8.97 -1.09 0.58
C VAL A 233 -8.36 -0.23 1.68
N ASN A 234 -9.09 -0.09 2.78
CA ASN A 234 -8.60 0.62 3.96
C ASN A 234 -7.55 -0.22 4.69
N LEU A 235 -6.40 0.37 5.03
CA LEU A 235 -5.30 -0.24 5.76
C LEU A 235 -5.08 0.52 7.07
N TYR A 236 -4.45 -0.12 8.04
CA TYR A 236 -4.03 0.58 9.25
C TYR A 236 -2.84 1.52 8.94
N GLY A 237 -3.10 2.83 8.95
CA GLY A 237 -2.18 3.92 8.62
C GLY A 237 -2.31 4.46 7.20
N GLY A 238 -3.40 4.15 6.49
CA GLY A 238 -3.69 4.70 5.16
C GLY A 238 -4.52 3.75 4.30
N PHE A 239 -4.65 4.03 3.00
CA PHE A 239 -5.42 3.18 2.09
C PHE A 239 -4.62 2.77 0.86
N THR A 240 -5.09 1.73 0.18
CA THR A 240 -4.54 1.33 -1.11
C THR A 240 -5.66 1.09 -2.13
N CYS A 241 -5.35 1.38 -3.39
CA CYS A 241 -6.24 1.16 -4.51
C CYS A 241 -5.81 -0.09 -5.26
N VAL A 242 -6.64 -1.12 -5.22
CA VAL A 242 -6.36 -2.40 -5.89
C VAL A 242 -7.28 -2.58 -7.09
N GLN A 243 -6.72 -3.11 -8.16
CA GLN A 243 -7.47 -3.50 -9.34
C GLN A 243 -7.18 -4.98 -9.62
N PRO A 244 -7.92 -5.91 -9.01
CA PRO A 244 -7.72 -7.33 -9.26
C PRO A 244 -8.02 -7.65 -10.73
N GLU A 245 -7.08 -8.34 -11.36
CA GLU A 245 -7.17 -8.81 -12.74
C GLU A 245 -7.35 -10.33 -12.76
N CYS A 246 -8.18 -10.80 -13.69
CA CYS A 246 -8.31 -12.23 -13.90
C CYS A 246 -7.03 -12.82 -14.51
N PRO A 247 -6.71 -14.10 -14.24
CA PRO A 247 -5.53 -14.73 -14.81
C PRO A 247 -5.51 -14.65 -16.34
N LYS A 248 -4.34 -14.34 -16.91
CA LYS A 248 -4.16 -14.29 -18.37
C LYS A 248 -4.50 -15.64 -18.99
N PRO A 249 -5.12 -15.67 -20.20
CA PRO A 249 -5.47 -16.92 -20.86
C PRO A 249 -4.26 -17.83 -21.07
N LYS A 250 -4.39 -19.11 -20.74
CA LYS A 250 -3.35 -20.14 -20.91
C LYS A 250 -4.00 -21.46 -21.32
N GLN A 251 -3.42 -22.15 -22.31
CA GLN A 251 -3.79 -23.52 -22.69
C GLN A 251 -5.32 -23.73 -22.85
N ASN A 252 -5.98 -22.83 -23.59
CA ASN A 252 -7.43 -22.79 -23.83
C ASN A 252 -8.32 -22.54 -22.60
N THR A 253 -7.74 -22.15 -21.47
CA THR A 253 -8.46 -21.64 -20.31
C THR A 253 -8.48 -20.11 -20.37
N SER A 254 -9.66 -19.52 -20.27
CA SER A 254 -9.85 -18.08 -20.14
C SER A 254 -10.81 -17.77 -19.00
N TYR A 255 -10.67 -16.56 -18.45
CA TYR A 255 -11.48 -16.06 -17.34
C TYR A 255 -12.13 -14.74 -17.73
N VAL A 256 -13.38 -14.57 -17.32
CA VAL A 256 -14.13 -13.33 -17.46
C VAL A 256 -14.38 -12.75 -16.08
N LYS A 257 -14.24 -11.43 -15.97
CA LYS A 257 -14.50 -10.70 -14.74
C LYS A 257 -16.01 -10.54 -14.57
N THR A 258 -16.59 -11.19 -13.58
CA THR A 258 -18.05 -11.13 -13.30
C THR A 258 -18.40 -10.07 -12.27
N SER A 259 -17.45 -9.72 -11.39
CA SER A 259 -17.57 -8.58 -10.48
C SER A 259 -16.21 -7.91 -10.29
N VAL A 260 -16.16 -6.79 -9.55
CA VAL A 260 -14.90 -6.11 -9.22
C VAL A 260 -13.90 -7.07 -8.57
N GLN A 261 -14.36 -8.06 -7.80
CA GLN A 261 -13.56 -8.99 -7.00
C GLN A 261 -13.73 -10.46 -7.41
N GLN A 262 -14.39 -10.76 -8.53
CA GLN A 262 -14.69 -12.13 -8.94
C GLN A 262 -14.41 -12.37 -10.43
N CYS A 263 -13.77 -13.50 -10.69
CA CYS A 263 -13.53 -14.03 -12.03
C CYS A 263 -14.14 -15.41 -12.15
N GLU A 264 -14.73 -15.68 -13.31
CA GLU A 264 -15.30 -16.99 -13.64
C GLU A 264 -14.68 -17.53 -14.92
N LYS A 265 -14.46 -18.84 -14.94
CA LYS A 265 -13.86 -19.54 -16.07
C LYS A 265 -14.85 -19.58 -17.22
N SER A 266 -14.40 -19.21 -18.41
CA SER A 266 -15.20 -19.35 -19.62
C SER A 266 -15.45 -20.82 -19.97
N PRO A 267 -16.53 -21.13 -20.71
CA PRO A 267 -16.81 -22.50 -21.16
C PRO A 267 -15.60 -23.13 -21.86
N CYS A 268 -15.23 -24.33 -21.42
CA CYS A 268 -14.09 -25.05 -21.99
C CYS A 268 -14.40 -25.60 -23.37
N LEU A 269 -13.44 -25.52 -24.30
CA LEU A 269 -13.51 -26.23 -25.57
C LEU A 269 -13.45 -27.75 -25.32
N MET A 270 -14.19 -28.52 -26.14
CA MET A 270 -14.26 -29.98 -26.05
C MET A 270 -12.86 -30.61 -26.07
N GLY A 271 -12.57 -31.47 -25.09
CA GLY A 271 -11.30 -32.19 -24.98
C GLY A 271 -10.15 -31.44 -24.28
N SER A 272 -10.35 -30.19 -23.82
CA SER A 272 -9.32 -29.47 -23.05
C SER A 272 -9.28 -29.90 -21.58
N LYS A 273 -8.45 -30.91 -21.28
CA LYS A 273 -8.22 -31.37 -19.89
C LYS A 273 -7.70 -30.26 -18.97
N SER A 274 -6.78 -29.42 -19.47
CA SER A 274 -6.24 -28.26 -18.75
C SER A 274 -7.32 -27.27 -18.32
N CYS A 275 -8.32 -27.02 -19.17
CA CYS A 275 -9.44 -26.14 -18.83
C CYS A 275 -10.39 -26.79 -17.83
N LEU A 276 -10.66 -28.08 -17.95
CA LEU A 276 -11.53 -28.81 -17.01
C LEU A 276 -10.95 -28.82 -15.58
N GLU A 277 -9.64 -29.00 -15.45
CA GLU A 277 -8.94 -29.01 -14.15
C GLU A 277 -8.73 -27.60 -13.56
N ALA A 278 -8.84 -26.55 -14.36
CA ALA A 278 -8.69 -25.18 -13.91
C ALA A 278 -9.86 -24.74 -13.00
N PRO A 279 -9.62 -23.82 -12.03
CA PRO A 279 -10.65 -23.38 -11.11
C PRO A 279 -11.82 -22.71 -11.83
N HIS A 280 -13.03 -23.02 -11.41
CA HIS A 280 -14.28 -22.51 -11.97
C HIS A 280 -14.48 -21.02 -11.63
N SER A 281 -14.18 -20.63 -10.38
CA SER A 281 -14.15 -19.22 -10.01
C SER A 281 -12.95 -18.88 -9.14
N ILE A 282 -12.57 -17.61 -9.20
CA ILE A 282 -11.49 -17.01 -8.41
C ILE A 282 -12.07 -15.74 -7.80
N SER A 283 -12.01 -15.64 -6.47
CA SER A 283 -12.44 -14.45 -5.73
C SER A 283 -11.24 -13.80 -5.04
N PHE A 284 -11.22 -12.48 -5.02
CA PHE A 284 -10.16 -11.68 -4.42
C PHE A 284 -10.65 -11.05 -3.12
N HIS A 285 -9.88 -11.19 -2.05
CA HIS A 285 -10.21 -10.67 -0.71
C HIS A 285 -9.01 -9.92 -0.15
N TYR A 286 -9.27 -8.84 0.58
CA TYR A 286 -8.24 -7.98 1.15
C TYR A 286 -8.50 -7.79 2.64
N ILE A 287 -7.49 -8.02 3.46
CA ILE A 287 -7.59 -7.95 4.93
C ILE A 287 -6.49 -7.04 5.44
N ALA A 288 -6.85 -6.04 6.25
CA ALA A 288 -5.91 -5.22 6.99
C ALA A 288 -5.78 -5.72 8.43
N LEU A 289 -4.56 -5.86 8.93
CA LEU A 289 -4.24 -6.32 10.27
C LEU A 289 -3.25 -5.38 10.96
N GLN A 290 -3.40 -5.21 12.27
CA GLN A 290 -2.39 -4.58 13.12
C GLN A 290 -1.18 -5.53 13.29
N SER A 291 -0.02 -4.96 13.60
CA SER A 291 1.18 -5.71 13.92
C SER A 291 1.02 -6.48 15.24
N GLN A 292 1.64 -7.66 15.33
CA GLN A 292 1.73 -8.45 16.58
C GLN A 292 0.38 -8.87 17.19
N LEU A 293 -0.65 -9.05 16.35
CA LEU A 293 -1.94 -9.56 16.82
C LEU A 293 -1.79 -10.91 17.54
N PRO A 294 -2.52 -11.12 18.65
CA PRO A 294 -2.49 -12.39 19.38
C PRO A 294 -3.00 -13.53 18.50
N ALA A 295 -2.31 -14.67 18.56
CA ALA A 295 -2.67 -15.90 17.87
C ALA A 295 -3.05 -17.00 18.89
N PRO A 296 -4.00 -17.91 18.58
CA PRO A 296 -4.66 -18.07 17.28
C PRO A 296 -5.83 -17.10 17.04
N ARG A 297 -5.97 -16.58 15.82
CA ARG A 297 -7.06 -15.66 15.43
C ARG A 297 -7.68 -16.06 14.09
N VAL A 298 -9.01 -16.12 14.02
CA VAL A 298 -9.74 -16.32 12.76
C VAL A 298 -9.69 -15.02 11.97
N LEU A 299 -9.19 -15.07 10.73
CA LEU A 299 -9.08 -13.90 9.85
C LEU A 299 -10.23 -13.82 8.85
N PHE A 300 -10.67 -14.97 8.36
CA PHE A 300 -11.60 -15.04 7.25
C PHE A 300 -12.40 -16.35 7.33
N THR A 301 -13.71 -16.28 7.11
CA THR A 301 -14.59 -17.44 7.14
C THR A 301 -15.13 -17.70 5.74
N MET A 302 -14.93 -18.92 5.25
CA MET A 302 -15.41 -19.42 3.98
C MET A 302 -16.60 -20.34 4.21
N SER A 303 -17.61 -20.24 3.34
CA SER A 303 -18.74 -21.15 3.31
C SER A 303 -18.84 -21.83 1.96
N ALA A 304 -19.11 -23.13 1.99
CA ALA A 304 -19.46 -23.90 0.80
C ALA A 304 -21.00 -23.94 0.63
N PRO A 305 -21.51 -24.06 -0.61
CA PRO A 305 -22.92 -24.32 -0.85
C PRO A 305 -23.40 -25.57 -0.10
N ARG A 306 -24.66 -25.56 0.36
CA ARG A 306 -25.26 -26.70 1.06
C ARG A 306 -25.78 -27.72 0.04
N SER A 307 -24.92 -28.59 -0.47
CA SER A 307 -25.32 -29.72 -1.31
C SER A 307 -25.33 -31.04 -0.51
N LEU A 308 -26.30 -31.90 -0.82
CA LEU A 308 -26.47 -33.22 -0.20
C LEU A 308 -25.51 -34.22 -0.86
N GLY A 309 -24.49 -34.66 -0.13
CA GLY A 309 -23.61 -35.77 -0.54
C GLY A 309 -22.23 -35.35 -1.04
N ASP A 310 -21.95 -34.05 -1.17
CA ASP A 310 -20.64 -33.57 -1.60
C ASP A 310 -19.69 -33.38 -0.42
N SER A 311 -18.44 -33.81 -0.60
CA SER A 311 -17.35 -33.58 0.36
C SER A 311 -16.52 -32.38 -0.11
N GLN A 312 -16.35 -31.37 0.74
CA GLN A 312 -15.50 -30.24 0.43
C GLN A 312 -14.16 -30.34 1.14
N ARG A 313 -13.08 -30.06 0.41
CA ARG A 313 -11.72 -29.98 0.95
C ARG A 313 -11.15 -28.59 0.67
N PHE A 314 -10.66 -27.93 1.72
CA PHE A 314 -9.96 -26.66 1.60
C PHE A 314 -8.47 -26.86 1.82
N THR A 315 -7.64 -26.29 0.94
CA THR A 315 -6.19 -26.38 1.02
C THR A 315 -5.53 -25.06 0.66
N ILE A 316 -4.49 -24.68 1.39
CA ILE A 316 -3.65 -23.54 1.03
C ILE A 316 -2.70 -23.98 -0.11
N THR A 317 -2.87 -23.42 -1.30
CA THR A 317 -2.03 -23.70 -2.48
C THR A 317 -0.89 -22.69 -2.62
N ARG A 318 -1.09 -21.45 -2.15
CA ARG A 318 -0.06 -20.41 -2.09
C ARG A 318 0.03 -19.81 -0.69
N GLY A 319 1.24 -19.55 -0.21
CA GLY A 319 1.45 -18.95 1.12
C GLY A 319 1.51 -19.95 2.29
N LYS A 320 1.63 -21.26 1.99
CA LYS A 320 1.80 -22.30 3.00
C LYS A 320 3.04 -22.03 3.87
N GLY A 321 2.90 -22.18 5.20
CA GLY A 321 3.99 -21.99 6.16
C GLY A 321 4.19 -20.55 6.65
N ARG A 322 3.41 -19.57 6.18
CA ARG A 322 3.45 -18.17 6.65
C ARG A 322 2.67 -17.90 7.93
N GLY A 323 2.57 -18.89 8.82
CA GLY A 323 1.80 -18.78 10.07
C GLY A 323 0.29 -18.83 9.90
N LEU A 324 -0.20 -19.18 8.71
CA LEU A 324 -1.62 -19.31 8.37
C LEU A 324 -1.98 -20.77 8.15
N ASP A 325 -3.18 -21.13 8.57
CA ASP A 325 -3.75 -22.47 8.41
C ASP A 325 -5.24 -22.40 8.10
N VAL A 326 -5.81 -23.47 7.56
CA VAL A 326 -7.24 -23.56 7.27
C VAL A 326 -7.87 -24.64 8.13
N ARG A 327 -8.86 -24.23 8.93
CA ARG A 327 -9.55 -25.10 9.91
C ARG A 327 -11.00 -25.30 9.51
N GLN A 328 -11.48 -26.53 9.62
CA GLN A 328 -12.91 -26.82 9.47
C GLN A 328 -13.66 -26.37 10.73
N ALA A 329 -14.61 -25.46 10.57
CA ALA A 329 -15.43 -24.90 11.66
C ALA A 329 -16.88 -25.41 11.64
N GLY A 330 -17.25 -26.20 10.63
CA GLY A 330 -18.56 -26.83 10.48
C GLY A 330 -18.66 -27.64 9.19
N ARG A 331 -19.80 -28.29 8.95
CA ARG A 331 -20.02 -29.18 7.79
C ARG A 331 -19.73 -28.51 6.43
N HIS A 332 -20.06 -27.22 6.30
CA HIS A 332 -19.82 -26.42 5.09
C HIS A 332 -19.15 -25.08 5.42
N ARG A 333 -18.41 -25.01 6.54
CA ARG A 333 -17.78 -23.77 7.02
C ARG A 333 -16.33 -24.02 7.37
N TRP A 334 -15.47 -23.16 6.84
CA TRP A 334 -14.03 -23.24 7.01
C TRP A 334 -13.49 -21.86 7.39
N GLU A 335 -12.43 -21.83 8.17
CA GLU A 335 -11.83 -20.62 8.71
C GLU A 335 -10.36 -20.57 8.30
N LEU A 336 -9.93 -19.45 7.73
CA LEU A 336 -8.52 -19.11 7.61
C LEU A 336 -8.07 -18.54 8.95
N VAL A 337 -7.14 -19.23 9.60
CA VAL A 337 -6.68 -18.93 10.96
C VAL A 337 -5.22 -18.51 10.93
N LEU A 338 -4.93 -17.42 11.63
CA LEU A 338 -3.58 -17.02 11.96
C LEU A 338 -3.12 -17.81 13.19
N ASN A 339 -2.21 -18.75 13.00
CA ASN A 339 -1.66 -19.59 14.07
C ASN A 339 -0.38 -19.00 14.70
N LYS A 340 0.27 -18.05 14.04
CA LYS A 340 1.45 -17.36 14.57
C LYS A 340 1.28 -15.86 14.44
N THR A 341 1.77 -15.12 15.43
CA THR A 341 1.80 -13.66 15.37
C THR A 341 2.66 -13.21 14.18
N VAL A 342 2.24 -12.13 13.53
CA VAL A 342 2.93 -11.56 12.37
C VAL A 342 3.26 -10.11 12.69
N SER A 343 4.52 -9.75 12.47
CA SER A 343 4.99 -8.37 12.60
C SER A 343 4.96 -7.71 11.23
N GLY A 344 4.42 -6.50 11.14
CA GLY A 344 4.50 -5.67 9.94
C GLY A 344 5.67 -4.68 9.97
N PRO A 345 5.84 -3.85 8.91
CA PRO A 345 4.99 -3.81 7.72
C PRO A 345 5.22 -5.03 6.83
N ALA A 346 4.14 -5.72 6.45
CA ALA A 346 4.23 -6.92 5.61
C ALA A 346 3.01 -7.08 4.72
N GLU A 347 3.22 -7.66 3.53
CA GLU A 347 2.15 -8.09 2.63
C GLU A 347 2.23 -9.61 2.44
N ILE A 348 1.13 -10.29 2.73
CA ILE A 348 1.03 -11.75 2.66
C ILE A 348 -0.09 -12.12 1.71
N GLN A 349 0.27 -12.78 0.60
CA GLN A 349 -0.68 -13.33 -0.36
C GLN A 349 -0.87 -14.83 -0.09
N VAL A 350 -2.12 -15.25 0.06
CA VAL A 350 -2.53 -16.63 0.31
C VAL A 350 -3.63 -17.01 -0.67
N ASP A 351 -3.45 -18.13 -1.35
CA ASP A 351 -4.50 -18.71 -2.18
C ASP A 351 -5.02 -19.97 -1.48
N VAL A 352 -6.32 -19.98 -1.19
CA VAL A 352 -7.04 -21.12 -0.63
C VAL A 352 -7.88 -21.76 -1.73
N GLU A 353 -7.56 -23.01 -2.07
CA GLU A 353 -8.34 -23.82 -3.00
C GLU A 353 -9.42 -24.59 -2.22
N MET A 354 -10.68 -24.38 -2.59
CA MET A 354 -11.79 -25.25 -2.26
C MET A 354 -12.01 -26.23 -3.41
N ALA A 355 -11.78 -27.51 -3.17
CA ALA A 355 -12.18 -28.59 -4.06
C ALA A 355 -13.47 -29.20 -3.54
N GLU A 356 -14.51 -29.24 -4.36
CA GLU A 356 -15.67 -30.07 -4.11
C GLU A 356 -15.34 -31.54 -4.45
N THR A 357 -16.12 -32.52 -4.01
CA THR A 357 -16.00 -33.90 -4.47
C THR A 357 -17.40 -34.50 -4.42
N SER A 358 -18.00 -34.72 -5.60
CA SER A 358 -19.32 -35.35 -5.73
C SER A 358 -19.17 -36.80 -6.16
N SER A 359 -20.10 -37.67 -5.73
CA SER A 359 -20.11 -39.10 -6.09
C SER A 359 -20.54 -39.37 -7.54
N GLN A 360 -21.05 -38.37 -8.29
CA GLN A 360 -21.59 -38.56 -9.65
C GLN A 360 -21.11 -37.55 -10.70
N SER A 361 -20.32 -36.52 -10.37
CA SER A 361 -19.81 -35.57 -11.38
C SER A 361 -18.50 -34.89 -10.97
N PHE A 362 -17.78 -34.37 -11.97
CA PHE A 362 -16.48 -33.72 -11.78
C PHE A 362 -16.66 -32.47 -10.91
N PRO A 363 -16.00 -32.40 -9.75
CA PRO A 363 -16.20 -31.29 -8.84
C PRO A 363 -15.48 -30.03 -9.31
N GLY A 364 -16.13 -28.89 -9.14
CA GLY A 364 -15.52 -27.58 -9.36
C GLY A 364 -14.43 -27.29 -8.33
N LYS A 365 -13.39 -26.59 -8.77
CA LYS A 365 -12.41 -25.94 -7.87
C LYS A 365 -12.70 -24.46 -7.79
N HIS A 366 -12.60 -23.88 -6.60
CA HIS A 366 -12.74 -22.45 -6.38
C HIS A 366 -11.51 -21.93 -5.64
N ILE A 367 -11.00 -20.77 -6.04
CA ILE A 367 -9.85 -20.14 -5.38
C ILE A 367 -10.29 -18.87 -4.66
N PHE A 368 -9.93 -18.78 -3.39
CA PHE A 368 -9.99 -17.55 -2.60
C PHE A 368 -8.57 -16.99 -2.52
N SER A 369 -8.31 -15.92 -3.28
CA SER A 369 -7.04 -15.21 -3.25
C SER A 369 -7.13 -14.09 -2.22
N VAL A 370 -6.49 -14.29 -1.08
CA VAL A 370 -6.54 -13.39 0.08
C VAL A 370 -5.21 -12.65 0.18
N THR A 371 -5.26 -11.32 0.13
CA THR A 371 -4.11 -10.44 0.39
C THR A 371 -4.26 -9.81 1.76
N ILE A 372 -3.30 -10.09 2.63
CA ILE A 372 -3.27 -9.61 4.01
C ILE A 372 -2.18 -8.53 4.11
N TYR A 373 -2.58 -7.33 4.49
CA TYR A 373 -1.69 -6.22 4.77
C TYR A 373 -1.54 -6.10 6.29
N VAL A 374 -0.30 -6.19 6.77
CA VAL A 374 0.03 -6.04 8.19
C VAL A 374 0.70 -4.69 8.38
N SER A 375 0.14 -3.87 9.25
CA SER A 375 0.66 -2.53 9.51
C SER A 375 1.96 -2.54 10.31
N LYS A 376 2.65 -1.41 10.32
CA LYS A 376 3.85 -1.20 11.12
C LYS A 376 3.55 -1.19 12.62
N TYR A 377 2.37 -0.72 13.01
CA TYR A 377 1.98 -0.44 14.40
C TYR A 377 1.07 -1.54 14.95
N SER A 378 1.12 -1.78 16.26
CA SER A 378 0.36 -2.85 16.93
C SER A 378 -0.91 -2.36 17.64
N PHE A 379 -1.25 -1.09 17.48
CA PHE A 379 -2.31 -0.39 18.21
C PHE A 379 -3.45 0.04 17.31
#